data_AF-A0A9D7RIK7-F1
#
_entry.id   AF-A0A9D7RIK7-F1
#
_cell.length_a   1.000
_cell.length_b   1.000
_cell.length_c   1.000
_cell.angle_alpha   90.00
_cell.angle_beta   90.00
_cell.angle_gamma   90.00
#
_symmetry.space_group_name_H-M   'P 1'
#
loop_
_entity.id
_entity.type
_entity.pdbx_description
1 polymer ?
#
loop_
_entity_poly.entity_id
_entity_poly.type
_entity_poly.pdbx_seq_one_letter_code
_entity_poly.pdbx_strand_id
1 'polypeptide(L)'
;MKNVLFGALLLMMTTTACDKEETTTATTDTVIKVKSTDFLAAGLAEPITTVSRTLSNGTTADCYKIVSKGTPSDHNMGPWCPTNISDDKSKGGIWLEGGNVYDVDGAFIKNLATFYKNTTWAMYNTTTGAITRTLTQADCQAAANPNVGAAYKNYCVECLPSYVSTLTKTYYIPITPVKLSTAVSFGNGPGATGPSTRGLAFNGVVFDAPAPTDAILGAYTLAPFDDAGGHINLGAGYHYHAATGLSTKIAQADGHAAMIGYAMDGFGLFERLSASGTEYTDLDANRGHYDATRGYHYHVDKPGSNNFINKLAGAYAQ
;
A
#
# COMPACT_ATOMS: atom_id res chain seq x y z
N MET A 1 60.88 60.70 -50.96
CA MET A 1 59.98 59.54 -50.76
C MET A 1 60.33 58.95 -49.41
N LYS A 2 59.45 59.08 -48.41
CA LYS A 2 59.69 58.67 -47.02
C LYS A 2 58.63 57.62 -46.63
N ASN A 3 59.08 56.43 -46.27
CA ASN A 3 58.25 55.35 -45.73
C ASN A 3 57.97 55.60 -44.25
N VAL A 4 56.71 55.47 -43.84
CA VAL A 4 56.28 55.54 -42.44
C VAL A 4 55.69 54.18 -42.06
N LEU A 5 56.30 53.56 -41.05
CA LEU A 5 55.84 52.37 -40.35
C LEU A 5 54.91 52.82 -39.21
N PHE A 6 53.69 52.32 -39.13
CA PHE A 6 52.79 52.54 -37.98
C PHE A 6 52.52 51.21 -37.27
N GLY A 7 52.95 51.13 -36.01
CA GLY A 7 52.65 50.02 -35.10
C GLY A 7 51.28 50.20 -34.46
N ALA A 8 50.51 49.11 -34.36
CA ALA A 8 49.23 49.08 -33.66
C ALA A 8 49.43 48.55 -32.24
N LEU A 9 48.99 49.34 -31.26
CA LEU A 9 49.04 49.07 -29.83
C LEU A 9 47.77 48.33 -29.39
N LEU A 10 47.93 47.17 -28.74
CA LEU A 10 46.86 46.30 -28.25
C LEU A 10 46.41 46.76 -26.85
N LEU A 11 45.14 47.11 -26.68
CA LEU A 11 44.54 47.56 -25.42
C LEU A 11 43.75 46.40 -24.77
N MET A 12 44.22 45.87 -23.64
CA MET A 12 43.49 44.89 -22.82
C MET A 12 42.45 45.61 -21.94
N MET A 13 41.18 45.19 -22.04
CA MET A 13 40.11 45.57 -21.11
C MET A 13 39.86 44.43 -20.13
N THR A 14 40.06 44.70 -18.84
CA THR A 14 39.70 43.80 -17.73
C THR A 14 38.29 44.13 -17.26
N THR A 15 37.36 43.17 -17.36
CA THR A 15 36.01 43.27 -16.79
C THR A 15 35.98 42.62 -15.41
N THR A 16 35.73 43.41 -14.37
CA THR A 16 35.42 42.95 -13.01
C THR A 16 34.00 42.39 -12.97
N ALA A 17 33.87 41.07 -12.79
CA ALA A 17 32.60 40.42 -12.49
C ALA A 17 32.31 40.56 -10.98
N CYS A 18 31.13 41.07 -10.65
CA CYS A 18 30.63 41.15 -9.29
C CYS A 18 29.84 39.88 -9.01
N ASP A 19 30.37 38.99 -8.18
CA ASP A 19 29.67 37.78 -7.74
C ASP A 19 28.47 38.18 -6.88
N LYS A 20 27.28 37.89 -7.38
CA LYS A 20 26.03 38.05 -6.63
C LYS A 20 25.86 36.76 -5.83
N GLU A 21 26.18 36.79 -4.55
CA GLU A 21 25.83 35.70 -3.63
C GLU A 21 24.30 35.55 -3.62
N GLU A 22 23.80 34.50 -4.27
CA GLU A 22 22.44 34.03 -4.05
C GLU A 22 22.38 33.43 -2.64
N THR A 23 21.80 34.19 -1.71
CA THR A 23 21.41 33.66 -0.41
C THR A 23 20.25 32.68 -0.61
N THR A 24 20.57 31.41 -0.83
CA THR A 24 19.60 30.32 -0.74
C THR A 24 19.08 30.27 0.69
N THR A 25 17.91 30.84 0.91
CA THR A 25 17.19 30.69 2.17
C THR A 25 16.77 29.22 2.24
N ALA A 26 17.48 28.42 3.03
CA ALA A 26 17.12 27.03 3.27
C ALA A 26 15.76 27.03 3.99
N THR A 27 14.68 26.84 3.25
CA THR A 27 13.39 26.48 3.84
C THR A 27 13.58 25.10 4.46
N THR A 28 13.66 25.03 5.79
CA THR A 28 13.60 23.75 6.49
C THR A 28 12.19 23.23 6.35
N ASP A 29 11.96 22.38 5.34
CA ASP A 29 10.67 21.76 5.12
C ASP A 29 10.17 21.09 6.41
N THR A 30 8.92 21.37 6.80
CA THR A 30 8.23 20.66 7.88
C THR A 30 8.34 19.15 7.70
N VAL A 31 8.86 18.45 8.71
CA VAL A 31 8.88 16.99 8.79
C VAL A 31 8.09 16.55 10.01
N ILE A 32 7.06 15.73 9.79
CA ILE A 32 6.25 15.15 10.86
C ILE A 32 6.84 13.82 11.27
N LYS A 33 7.16 13.70 12.56
CA LYS A 33 7.66 12.44 13.14
C LYS A 33 6.52 11.45 13.28
N VAL A 34 6.86 10.17 13.07
CA VAL A 34 5.98 9.06 13.41
C VAL A 34 5.65 9.09 14.90
N LYS A 35 4.40 8.89 15.25
CA LYS A 35 3.95 8.77 16.65
C LYS A 35 3.58 7.33 16.94
N SER A 36 4.33 6.67 17.82
CA SER A 36 4.04 5.30 18.23
C SER A 36 2.65 5.16 18.89
N THR A 37 2.14 6.23 19.49
CA THR A 37 0.81 6.27 20.13
C THR A 37 -0.36 6.21 19.15
N ASP A 38 -0.12 6.41 17.85
CA ASP A 38 -1.18 6.30 16.85
C ASP A 38 -1.55 4.83 16.58
N PHE A 39 -0.67 3.88 16.92
CA PHE A 39 -0.94 2.45 16.77
C PHE A 39 -1.82 1.91 17.90
N LEU A 40 -2.84 1.12 17.54
CA LEU A 40 -3.69 0.44 18.50
C LEU A 40 -2.91 -0.67 19.22
N ALA A 41 -2.83 -0.57 20.54
CA ALA A 41 -2.14 -1.57 21.37
C ALA A 41 -2.67 -3.01 21.15
N ALA A 42 -3.96 -3.16 20.83
CA ALA A 42 -4.57 -4.47 20.58
C ALA A 42 -3.98 -5.20 19.36
N GLY A 43 -3.58 -4.46 18.33
CA GLY A 43 -2.94 -4.99 17.11
C GLY A 43 -1.46 -5.35 17.29
N LEU A 44 -0.86 -4.99 18.42
CA LEU A 44 0.56 -5.22 18.72
C LEU A 44 0.76 -6.50 19.52
N ALA A 45 1.83 -7.24 19.22
CA ALA A 45 2.26 -8.41 19.98
C ALA A 45 3.12 -8.04 21.20
N GLU A 46 3.85 -6.92 21.11
CA GLU A 46 4.63 -6.33 22.20
C GLU A 46 4.62 -4.80 22.09
N PRO A 47 4.93 -4.03 23.16
CA PRO A 47 5.06 -2.59 23.08
C PRO A 47 6.09 -2.13 22.03
N ILE A 48 5.79 -1.05 21.31
CA ILE A 48 6.72 -0.48 20.32
C ILE A 48 8.00 -0.03 21.02
N THR A 49 9.15 -0.41 20.46
CA THR A 49 10.48 -0.03 20.95
C THR A 49 11.25 0.76 19.90
N THR A 50 12.24 1.54 20.33
CA THR A 50 13.14 2.26 19.43
C THR A 50 14.42 1.46 19.23
N VAL A 51 14.86 1.35 17.98
CA VAL A 51 16.13 0.71 17.59
C VAL A 51 16.86 1.58 16.58
N SER A 52 18.19 1.54 16.58
CA SER A 52 18.99 2.20 15.54
C SER A 52 19.08 1.29 14.30
N ARG A 53 18.75 1.81 13.12
CA ARG A 53 18.82 1.08 11.83
C ARG A 53 19.52 1.91 10.77
N THR A 54 20.15 1.22 9.81
CA THR A 54 20.61 1.84 8.57
C THR A 54 19.43 2.04 7.63
N LEU A 55 19.27 3.25 7.12
CA LEU A 55 18.28 3.59 6.12
C LEU A 55 18.78 3.23 4.71
N SER A 56 17.85 3.19 3.75
CA SER A 56 18.14 2.88 2.34
C SER A 56 19.14 3.83 1.66
N ASN A 57 19.36 5.03 2.21
CA ASN A 57 20.36 5.99 1.74
C ASN A 57 21.74 5.85 2.43
N GLY A 58 21.93 4.84 3.28
CA GLY A 58 23.17 4.58 4.01
C GLY A 58 23.34 5.37 5.31
N THR A 59 22.45 6.31 5.63
CA THR A 59 22.45 7.00 6.93
C THR A 59 21.88 6.11 8.04
N THR A 60 22.20 6.42 9.29
CA THR A 60 21.64 5.73 10.47
C THR A 60 20.58 6.60 11.11
N ALA A 61 19.44 6.02 11.50
CA ALA A 61 18.37 6.72 12.19
C ALA A 61 17.69 5.83 13.24
N ASP A 62 17.07 6.48 14.23
CA ASP A 62 16.16 5.80 15.14
C ASP A 62 14.88 5.40 14.40
N CYS A 63 14.53 4.12 14.53
CA CYS A 63 13.35 3.51 13.94
C CYS A 63 12.51 2.88 15.04
N TYR A 64 11.19 2.92 14.88
CA TYR A 64 10.31 2.09 15.68
C TYR A 64 10.38 0.64 15.19
N LYS A 65 10.65 -0.29 16.10
CA LYS A 65 10.40 -1.72 15.93
C LYS A 65 8.97 -1.98 16.37
N ILE A 66 8.14 -2.40 15.41
CA ILE A 66 6.72 -2.68 15.62
C ILE A 66 6.50 -4.17 15.37
N VAL A 67 6.22 -4.94 16.43
CA VAL A 67 5.83 -6.34 16.28
C VAL A 67 4.31 -6.42 16.28
N SER A 68 3.76 -6.59 15.08
CA SER A 68 2.33 -6.66 14.84
C SER A 68 1.84 -8.11 14.90
N LYS A 69 0.61 -8.30 15.40
CA LYS A 69 -0.15 -9.55 15.27
C LYS A 69 -0.71 -9.74 13.85
N GLY A 70 -0.79 -8.67 13.07
CA GLY A 70 -1.39 -8.68 11.75
C GLY A 70 -2.89 -8.99 11.78
N THR A 71 -3.57 -8.78 12.91
CA THR A 71 -5.01 -8.98 13.06
C THR A 71 -5.65 -7.69 13.59
N PRO A 72 -6.66 -7.14 12.88
CA PRO A 72 -7.30 -5.89 13.27
C PRO A 72 -8.21 -6.11 14.48
N SER A 73 -8.29 -5.11 15.36
CA SER A 73 -9.20 -5.09 16.51
C SER A 73 -10.40 -4.15 16.33
N ASP A 74 -10.39 -3.38 15.25
CA ASP A 74 -11.29 -2.26 14.95
C ASP A 74 -12.36 -2.62 13.91
N HIS A 75 -12.23 -3.76 13.24
CA HIS A 75 -13.25 -4.34 12.39
C HIS A 75 -13.15 -5.87 12.37
N ASN A 76 -14.20 -6.54 11.90
CA ASN A 76 -14.18 -7.99 11.69
C ASN A 76 -13.38 -8.32 10.43
N MET A 77 -12.67 -9.45 10.44
CA MET A 77 -12.10 -10.05 9.25
C MET A 77 -13.16 -10.92 8.56
N GLY A 78 -13.28 -10.78 7.24
CA GLY A 78 -14.32 -11.44 6.47
C GLY A 78 -15.72 -10.81 6.66
N PRO A 79 -16.74 -11.34 5.97
CA PRO A 79 -16.70 -12.51 5.09
C PRO A 79 -15.93 -12.27 3.78
N TRP A 80 -15.56 -13.36 3.09
CA TRP A 80 -14.87 -13.32 1.79
C TRP A 80 -15.69 -14.01 0.71
N CYS A 81 -15.99 -15.30 0.91
CA CYS A 81 -16.71 -16.11 -0.05
C CYS A 81 -18.17 -16.33 0.36
N PRO A 82 -19.15 -15.95 -0.48
CA PRO A 82 -20.54 -16.29 -0.24
C PRO A 82 -20.76 -17.78 -0.31
N THR A 83 -21.82 -18.21 0.34
CA THR A 83 -22.10 -19.61 0.66
C THR A 83 -22.94 -20.27 -0.44
N ASN A 84 -23.86 -19.51 -1.02
CA ASN A 84 -24.77 -19.88 -2.09
C ASN A 84 -24.94 -18.73 -3.08
N ILE A 85 -25.33 -19.02 -4.33
CA ILE A 85 -25.66 -18.01 -5.35
C ILE A 85 -26.87 -17.12 -5.01
N SER A 86 -27.65 -17.47 -3.97
CA SER A 86 -28.72 -16.62 -3.43
C SER A 86 -28.24 -15.62 -2.37
N ASP A 87 -27.00 -15.75 -1.89
CA ASP A 87 -26.48 -14.90 -0.83
C ASP A 87 -26.25 -13.49 -1.35
N ASP A 88 -26.60 -12.49 -0.54
CA ASP A 88 -26.35 -11.09 -0.82
C ASP A 88 -24.92 -10.68 -0.41
N LYS A 89 -24.57 -9.43 -0.70
CA LYS A 89 -23.26 -8.87 -0.39
C LYS A 89 -22.86 -8.91 1.09
N SER A 90 -23.79 -9.07 2.03
CA SER A 90 -23.43 -9.20 3.45
C SER A 90 -22.77 -10.55 3.80
N LYS A 91 -22.75 -11.48 2.85
CA LYS A 91 -22.20 -12.84 3.00
C LYS A 91 -20.91 -13.06 2.22
N GLY A 92 -20.47 -12.08 1.43
CA GLY A 92 -19.20 -12.11 0.73
C GLY A 92 -18.43 -10.82 0.99
N GLY A 93 -17.24 -10.75 0.43
CA GLY A 93 -16.44 -9.53 0.47
C GLY A 93 -16.47 -8.80 -0.87
N ILE A 94 -15.32 -8.29 -1.30
CA ILE A 94 -15.14 -7.53 -2.53
C ILE A 94 -14.08 -8.14 -3.45
N TRP A 95 -14.19 -7.86 -4.74
CA TRP A 95 -13.19 -8.18 -5.75
C TRP A 95 -12.78 -6.91 -6.51
N LEU A 96 -11.49 -6.79 -6.80
CA LEU A 96 -10.90 -5.65 -7.49
C LEU A 96 -10.63 -6.04 -8.94
N GLU A 97 -11.27 -5.36 -9.89
CA GLU A 97 -11.10 -5.66 -11.31
C GLU A 97 -11.22 -4.40 -12.17
N GLY A 98 -10.26 -4.20 -13.08
CA GLY A 98 -10.30 -3.10 -14.04
C GLY A 98 -10.43 -1.71 -13.41
N GLY A 99 -9.86 -1.50 -12.21
CA GLY A 99 -9.96 -0.22 -11.50
C GLY A 99 -11.25 -0.01 -10.71
N ASN A 100 -12.11 -1.03 -10.60
CA ASN A 100 -13.40 -0.99 -9.90
C ASN A 100 -13.45 -2.00 -8.74
N VAL A 101 -14.41 -1.78 -7.83
CA VAL A 101 -14.72 -2.70 -6.73
C VAL A 101 -16.07 -3.34 -7.03
N TYR A 102 -16.16 -4.66 -6.88
CA TYR A 102 -17.38 -5.43 -7.05
C TYR A 102 -17.68 -6.19 -5.76
N ASP A 103 -18.93 -6.12 -5.30
CA ASP A 103 -19.41 -7.00 -4.23
C ASP A 103 -19.38 -8.45 -4.73
N VAL A 104 -18.71 -9.34 -3.99
CA VAL A 104 -18.66 -10.78 -4.28
C VAL A 104 -19.86 -11.44 -3.61
N ASP A 105 -21.04 -11.14 -4.13
CA ASP A 105 -22.28 -11.80 -3.73
C ASP A 105 -22.55 -13.04 -4.60
N GLY A 106 -23.63 -13.75 -4.29
CA GLY A 106 -24.03 -14.94 -5.05
C GLY A 106 -24.36 -14.64 -6.52
N ALA A 107 -24.88 -13.45 -6.82
CA ALA A 107 -25.19 -13.03 -8.19
C ALA A 107 -23.91 -12.76 -9.00
N PHE A 108 -22.90 -12.14 -8.41
CA PHE A 108 -21.58 -11.94 -9.00
C PHE A 108 -20.92 -13.29 -9.33
N ILE A 109 -20.90 -14.23 -8.37
CA ILE A 109 -20.32 -15.57 -8.57
C ILE A 109 -21.03 -16.31 -9.71
N LYS A 110 -22.37 -16.25 -9.77
CA LYS A 110 -23.15 -16.84 -10.86
C LYS A 110 -22.83 -16.20 -12.22
N ASN A 111 -22.45 -14.92 -12.24
CA ASN A 111 -22.20 -14.13 -13.44
C ASN A 111 -20.74 -14.17 -13.94
N LEU A 112 -19.81 -14.84 -13.24
CA LEU A 112 -18.37 -14.86 -13.58
C LEU A 112 -18.08 -15.22 -15.04
N ALA A 113 -18.80 -16.21 -15.60
CA ALA A 113 -18.60 -16.63 -16.98
C ALA A 113 -18.93 -15.53 -18.00
N THR A 114 -20.00 -14.76 -17.76
CA THR A 114 -20.38 -13.61 -18.60
C THR A 114 -19.42 -12.45 -18.37
N PHE A 115 -19.11 -12.15 -17.10
CA PHE A 115 -18.24 -11.05 -16.69
C PHE A 115 -16.85 -11.17 -17.36
N TYR A 116 -16.24 -12.35 -17.32
CA TYR A 116 -14.95 -12.63 -17.95
C TYR A 116 -15.04 -13.15 -19.39
N LYS A 117 -16.24 -13.25 -19.96
CA LYS A 117 -16.49 -13.81 -21.31
C LYS A 117 -15.83 -15.18 -21.51
N ASN A 118 -15.88 -16.04 -20.49
CA ASN A 118 -15.21 -17.33 -20.46
C ASN A 118 -16.05 -18.37 -19.71
N THR A 119 -16.59 -19.35 -20.44
CA THR A 119 -17.49 -20.39 -19.91
C THR A 119 -16.77 -21.41 -19.01
N THR A 120 -15.45 -21.31 -18.86
CA THR A 120 -14.70 -22.15 -17.93
C THR A 120 -15.02 -21.82 -16.47
N TRP A 121 -15.48 -20.60 -16.18
CA TRP A 121 -15.95 -20.19 -14.86
C TRP A 121 -17.25 -20.89 -14.51
N ALA A 122 -17.20 -21.76 -13.49
CA ALA A 122 -18.32 -22.56 -13.00
C ALA A 122 -18.17 -22.85 -11.50
N MET A 123 -18.13 -21.79 -10.68
CA MET A 123 -17.79 -21.83 -9.25
C MET A 123 -18.96 -22.23 -8.33
N TYR A 124 -20.02 -22.86 -8.87
CA TYR A 124 -21.17 -23.26 -8.07
C TYR A 124 -21.84 -24.51 -8.63
N ASN A 125 -22.54 -25.24 -7.76
CA ASN A 125 -23.38 -26.35 -8.13
C ASN A 125 -24.69 -25.84 -8.77
N THR A 126 -24.97 -26.21 -10.01
CA THR A 126 -26.13 -25.70 -10.76
C THR A 126 -27.48 -26.18 -10.25
N THR A 127 -27.51 -27.28 -9.49
CA THR A 127 -28.74 -27.84 -8.91
C THR A 127 -29.06 -27.20 -7.56
N THR A 128 -28.05 -27.02 -6.70
CA THR A 128 -28.25 -26.56 -5.31
C THR A 128 -27.92 -25.07 -5.11
N GLY A 129 -27.21 -24.46 -6.05
CA GLY A 129 -26.69 -23.10 -5.91
C GLY A 129 -25.51 -22.97 -4.95
N ALA A 130 -25.03 -24.06 -4.33
CA ALA A 130 -23.92 -24.01 -3.39
C ALA A 130 -22.62 -23.59 -4.11
N ILE A 131 -21.93 -22.60 -3.57
CA ILE A 131 -20.67 -22.08 -4.12
C ILE A 131 -19.52 -22.96 -3.65
N THR A 132 -18.64 -23.34 -4.58
CA THR A 132 -17.46 -24.16 -4.30
C THR A 132 -16.40 -23.31 -3.61
N ARG A 133 -16.09 -23.64 -2.35
CA ARG A 133 -15.19 -22.89 -1.47
C ARG A 133 -14.12 -23.77 -0.86
N THR A 134 -12.99 -23.18 -0.49
CA THR A 134 -12.02 -23.84 0.41
C THR A 134 -12.63 -23.97 1.80
N LEU A 135 -12.55 -25.16 2.41
CA LEU A 135 -13.21 -25.43 3.71
C LEU A 135 -12.22 -25.70 4.85
N THR A 136 -10.97 -26.01 4.50
CA THR A 136 -9.93 -26.36 5.46
C THR A 136 -8.68 -25.50 5.30
N GLN A 137 -7.83 -25.49 6.32
CA GLN A 137 -6.52 -24.83 6.24
C GLN A 137 -5.66 -25.41 5.10
N ALA A 138 -5.75 -26.72 4.85
CA ALA A 138 -5.03 -27.37 3.76
C ALA A 138 -5.54 -26.90 2.38
N ASP A 139 -6.86 -26.75 2.22
CA ASP A 139 -7.44 -26.22 0.98
C ASP A 139 -7.02 -24.78 0.73
N CYS A 140 -7.10 -23.93 1.77
CA CYS A 140 -6.59 -22.56 1.74
C CYS A 140 -5.11 -22.53 1.31
N GLN A 141 -4.23 -23.34 1.94
CA GLN A 141 -2.81 -23.40 1.56
C GLN A 141 -2.62 -23.78 0.09
N ALA A 142 -3.38 -24.76 -0.39
CA ALA A 142 -3.24 -25.32 -1.73
C ALA A 142 -3.88 -24.45 -2.83
N ALA A 143 -4.85 -23.59 -2.49
CA ALA A 143 -5.49 -22.67 -3.42
C ALA A 143 -4.93 -21.23 -3.36
N ALA A 144 -4.36 -20.81 -2.21
CA ALA A 144 -3.77 -19.48 -2.00
C ALA A 144 -2.23 -19.48 -2.19
N ASN A 145 -1.74 -20.08 -3.27
CA ASN A 145 -0.31 -20.08 -3.60
C ASN A 145 -0.08 -19.86 -5.12
N PRO A 146 1.14 -19.46 -5.55
CA PRO A 146 1.40 -19.15 -6.95
C PRO A 146 1.22 -20.32 -7.94
N ASN A 147 1.25 -21.57 -7.46
CA ASN A 147 1.17 -22.78 -8.27
C ASN A 147 -0.10 -23.58 -7.92
N VAL A 148 -1.26 -22.96 -8.09
CA VAL A 148 -2.56 -23.56 -7.77
C VAL A 148 -2.76 -24.87 -8.53
N GLY A 149 -3.02 -25.95 -7.81
CA GLY A 149 -3.30 -27.25 -8.40
C GLY A 149 -4.65 -27.29 -9.14
N ALA A 150 -4.74 -28.07 -10.21
CA ALA A 150 -5.94 -28.18 -11.03
C ALA A 150 -7.21 -28.60 -10.26
N ALA A 151 -7.06 -29.26 -9.10
CA ALA A 151 -8.15 -29.62 -8.20
C ALA A 151 -8.90 -28.42 -7.60
N TYR A 152 -8.23 -27.26 -7.49
CA TYR A 152 -8.80 -26.02 -6.94
C TYR A 152 -9.32 -25.07 -8.02
N LYS A 153 -9.39 -25.52 -9.28
CA LYS A 153 -10.03 -24.77 -10.36
C LYS A 153 -11.51 -24.52 -10.01
N ASN A 154 -12.01 -23.30 -10.23
CA ASN A 154 -13.36 -22.87 -9.88
C ASN A 154 -13.65 -22.89 -8.37
N TYR A 155 -12.66 -22.54 -7.54
CA TYR A 155 -12.86 -22.32 -6.10
C TYR A 155 -12.89 -20.82 -5.78
N CYS A 156 -13.83 -20.44 -4.91
CA CYS A 156 -13.69 -19.24 -4.11
C CYS A 156 -12.78 -19.56 -2.92
N VAL A 157 -11.66 -18.86 -2.83
CA VAL A 157 -10.58 -19.10 -1.89
C VAL A 157 -10.79 -18.22 -0.68
N GLU A 158 -11.02 -18.86 0.46
CA GLU A 158 -11.08 -18.25 1.78
C GLU A 158 -10.13 -18.96 2.75
N CYS A 159 -9.48 -18.16 3.57
CA CYS A 159 -8.62 -18.61 4.66
C CYS A 159 -9.17 -17.99 5.95
N LEU A 160 -9.28 -18.77 7.02
CA LEU A 160 -9.93 -18.32 8.25
C LEU A 160 -8.95 -17.65 9.21
N PRO A 161 -9.39 -16.65 10.01
CA PRO A 161 -8.58 -16.00 11.03
C PRO A 161 -7.87 -16.96 12.00
N SER A 162 -8.53 -18.07 12.35
CA SER A 162 -7.97 -19.08 13.25
C SER A 162 -6.65 -19.68 12.74
N TYR A 163 -6.45 -19.76 11.42
CA TYR A 163 -5.28 -20.36 10.81
C TYR A 163 -3.99 -19.52 10.98
N VAL A 164 -4.14 -18.23 11.27
CA VAL A 164 -3.02 -17.27 11.37
C VAL A 164 -2.98 -16.56 12.73
N SER A 165 -3.77 -17.00 13.70
CA SER A 165 -3.95 -16.35 15.01
C SER A 165 -2.67 -16.22 15.85
N THR A 166 -1.63 -17.01 15.56
CA THR A 166 -0.34 -16.99 16.26
C THR A 166 0.78 -16.30 15.46
N LEU A 167 0.51 -15.87 14.23
CA LEU A 167 1.52 -15.21 13.41
C LEU A 167 1.81 -13.80 13.95
N THR A 168 3.09 -13.43 13.90
CA THR A 168 3.52 -12.05 14.13
C THR A 168 4.47 -11.62 13.03
N LYS A 169 4.52 -10.32 12.77
CA LYS A 169 5.41 -9.68 11.79
C LYS A 169 6.09 -8.50 12.45
N THR A 170 7.39 -8.35 12.19
CA THR A 170 8.16 -7.20 12.67
C THR A 170 8.35 -6.21 11.52
N TYR A 171 7.97 -4.96 11.76
CA TYR A 171 8.18 -3.84 10.85
C TYR A 171 9.11 -2.81 11.50
N TYR A 172 9.88 -2.12 10.67
CA TYR A 172 10.75 -1.02 11.08
C TYR A 172 10.34 0.23 10.30
N ILE A 173 10.02 1.30 11.03
CA ILE A 173 9.62 2.59 10.43
C ILE A 173 10.52 3.70 11.02
N PRO A 174 11.19 4.51 10.19
CA PRO A 174 11.97 5.65 10.67
C PRO A 174 11.12 6.61 11.51
N ILE A 175 11.59 7.00 12.69
CA ILE A 175 10.83 7.93 13.57
C ILE A 175 10.77 9.32 12.94
N THR A 176 11.87 9.75 12.31
CA THR A 176 11.95 11.02 11.58
C THR A 176 12.14 10.69 10.10
N PRO A 177 11.11 10.80 9.26
CA PRO A 177 11.20 10.50 7.83
C PRO A 177 12.25 11.36 7.14
N VAL A 178 12.96 10.77 6.17
CA VAL A 178 13.98 11.46 5.38
C VAL A 178 13.57 11.45 3.92
N LYS A 179 13.16 12.61 3.40
CA LYS A 179 12.79 12.76 1.98
C LYS A 179 14.02 12.52 1.09
N LEU A 180 13.85 11.71 0.04
CA LEU A 180 14.87 11.49 -0.97
C LEU A 180 14.63 12.36 -2.21
N SER A 181 15.71 12.67 -2.92
CA SER A 181 15.66 13.32 -4.23
C SER A 181 15.12 12.39 -5.31
N THR A 182 15.31 11.08 -5.16
CA THR A 182 14.78 10.04 -6.05
C THR A 182 13.98 9.03 -5.23
N ALA A 183 12.72 8.80 -5.62
CA ALA A 183 11.86 7.83 -4.96
C ALA A 183 12.33 6.38 -5.22
N VAL A 184 12.18 5.54 -4.20
CA VAL A 184 12.53 4.12 -4.21
C VAL A 184 11.36 3.29 -4.73
N SER A 185 11.59 2.53 -5.79
CA SER A 185 10.62 1.55 -6.28
C SER A 185 10.40 0.42 -5.28
N PHE A 186 9.16 -0.06 -5.16
CA PHE A 186 8.89 -1.28 -4.40
C PHE A 186 9.51 -2.50 -5.07
N GLY A 187 10.00 -3.43 -4.24
CA GLY A 187 10.53 -4.70 -4.71
C GLY A 187 9.39 -5.61 -5.18
N ASN A 188 9.59 -6.27 -6.33
CA ASN A 188 8.68 -7.28 -6.87
C ASN A 188 9.41 -8.61 -7.07
N GLY A 189 9.15 -9.59 -6.19
CA GLY A 189 9.70 -10.94 -6.28
C GLY A 189 11.14 -11.09 -5.77
N PRO A 190 11.71 -12.31 -5.90
CA PRO A 190 13.03 -12.65 -5.36
C PRO A 190 14.15 -11.79 -5.96
N GLY A 191 15.01 -11.23 -5.11
CA GLY A 191 16.17 -10.43 -5.52
C GLY A 191 15.84 -8.98 -5.91
N ALA A 192 14.56 -8.58 -5.85
CA ALA A 192 14.19 -7.19 -6.07
C ALA A 192 14.70 -6.27 -4.96
N THR A 193 15.11 -5.06 -5.34
CA THR A 193 15.55 -4.01 -4.42
C THR A 193 14.35 -3.20 -3.93
N GLY A 194 14.36 -2.81 -2.65
CA GLY A 194 13.26 -2.07 -2.03
C GLY A 194 12.27 -3.00 -1.28
N PRO A 195 11.46 -2.46 -0.35
CA PRO A 195 10.47 -3.25 0.35
C PRO A 195 9.34 -3.65 -0.61
N SER A 196 8.69 -4.79 -0.36
CA SER A 196 7.40 -5.11 -1.00
C SER A 196 6.24 -4.45 -0.24
N THR A 197 6.37 -4.24 1.06
CA THR A 197 5.35 -3.60 1.88
C THR A 197 5.25 -2.10 1.59
N ARG A 198 4.02 -1.59 1.51
CA ARG A 198 3.75 -0.16 1.28
C ARG A 198 3.77 0.64 2.57
N GLY A 199 3.17 0.09 3.62
CA GLY A 199 3.11 0.71 4.95
C GLY A 199 2.37 -0.13 5.97
N LEU A 200 2.10 0.48 7.12
CA LEU A 200 1.41 -0.15 8.25
C LEU A 200 0.23 0.72 8.68
N ALA A 201 -0.96 0.13 8.75
CA ALA A 201 -2.15 0.76 9.28
C ALA A 201 -2.06 0.91 10.80
N PHE A 202 -2.82 1.85 11.37
CA PHE A 202 -2.82 2.07 12.82
C PHE A 202 -3.28 0.86 13.64
N ASN A 203 -4.08 -0.03 13.08
CA ASN A 203 -4.47 -1.29 13.73
C ASN A 203 -3.40 -2.40 13.63
N GLY A 204 -2.24 -2.12 13.05
CA GLY A 204 -1.14 -3.07 12.89
C GLY A 204 -1.23 -3.97 11.66
N VAL A 205 -2.28 -3.87 10.85
CA VAL A 205 -2.38 -4.62 9.59
C VAL A 205 -1.54 -3.93 8.50
N VAL A 206 -0.86 -4.73 7.70
CA VAL A 206 0.04 -4.23 6.65
C VAL A 206 -0.74 -3.80 5.41
N PHE A 207 -0.34 -2.66 4.83
CA PHE A 207 -0.70 -2.29 3.46
C PHE A 207 0.29 -2.98 2.52
N ASP A 208 -0.13 -4.06 1.90
CA ASP A 208 0.76 -4.94 1.14
C ASP A 208 0.89 -4.51 -0.34
N ALA A 209 1.75 -5.22 -1.06
CA ALA A 209 1.85 -5.12 -2.51
C ALA A 209 0.52 -5.53 -3.19
N PRO A 210 0.24 -5.01 -4.41
CA PRO A 210 -0.91 -5.43 -5.20
C PRO A 210 -1.09 -6.95 -5.23
N ALA A 211 -2.31 -7.41 -5.02
CA ALA A 211 -2.64 -8.82 -5.16
C ALA A 211 -2.35 -9.27 -6.60
N PRO A 212 -1.82 -10.49 -6.82
CA PRO A 212 -1.53 -10.99 -8.16
C PRO A 212 -2.83 -11.49 -8.84
N THR A 213 -3.73 -10.57 -9.16
CA THR A 213 -5.06 -10.86 -9.73
C THR A 213 -4.96 -11.67 -11.02
N ASP A 214 -3.98 -11.39 -11.87
CA ASP A 214 -3.74 -12.16 -13.10
C ASP A 214 -3.45 -13.64 -12.83
N ALA A 215 -2.66 -13.93 -11.79
CA ALA A 215 -2.34 -15.31 -11.41
C ALA A 215 -3.55 -16.02 -10.81
N ILE A 216 -4.34 -15.32 -9.99
CA ILE A 216 -5.57 -15.82 -9.38
C ILE A 216 -6.58 -16.19 -10.49
N LEU A 217 -6.85 -15.26 -11.40
CA LEU A 217 -7.78 -15.47 -12.52
C LEU A 217 -7.26 -16.51 -13.52
N GLY A 218 -5.94 -16.58 -13.74
CA GLY A 218 -5.30 -17.59 -14.59
C GLY A 218 -5.46 -19.03 -14.07
N ALA A 219 -5.59 -19.21 -12.75
CA ALA A 219 -5.90 -20.48 -12.13
C ALA A 219 -7.41 -20.82 -12.09
N TYR A 220 -8.27 -19.90 -12.55
CA TYR A 220 -9.72 -19.93 -12.35
C TYR A 220 -10.11 -20.04 -10.87
N THR A 221 -9.34 -19.41 -9.98
CA THR A 221 -9.75 -19.18 -8.60
C THR A 221 -10.22 -17.74 -8.45
N LEU A 222 -11.02 -17.49 -7.42
CA LEU A 222 -11.34 -16.15 -6.95
C LEU A 222 -10.87 -16.06 -5.50
N ALA A 223 -10.12 -15.04 -5.12
CA ALA A 223 -9.63 -14.89 -3.75
C ALA A 223 -10.07 -13.53 -3.17
N PRO A 224 -11.38 -13.37 -2.86
CA PRO A 224 -11.94 -12.09 -2.46
C PRO A 224 -11.17 -11.43 -1.32
N PHE A 225 -11.22 -10.10 -1.29
CA PHE A 225 -10.91 -9.33 -0.11
C PHE A 225 -12.19 -9.19 0.72
N ASP A 226 -12.11 -8.96 2.01
CA ASP A 226 -13.29 -8.56 2.79
C ASP A 226 -13.62 -7.08 2.53
N ASP A 227 -14.70 -6.59 3.12
CA ASP A 227 -15.12 -5.19 2.96
C ASP A 227 -14.09 -4.18 3.48
N ALA A 228 -13.16 -4.60 4.35
CA ALA A 228 -12.04 -3.78 4.80
C ALA A 228 -10.87 -3.74 3.79
N GLY A 229 -10.98 -4.49 2.69
CA GLY A 229 -9.99 -4.54 1.62
C GLY A 229 -8.84 -5.50 1.89
N GLY A 230 -9.00 -6.45 2.83
CA GLY A 230 -7.96 -7.39 3.20
C GLY A 230 -8.36 -8.86 3.09
N HIS A 231 -7.37 -9.74 3.04
CA HIS A 231 -7.59 -11.18 3.10
C HIS A 231 -6.44 -11.89 3.82
N ILE A 232 -6.55 -13.21 3.97
CA ILE A 232 -5.58 -14.03 4.68
C ILE A 232 -4.74 -14.86 3.71
N ASN A 233 -3.43 -14.83 3.91
CA ASN A 233 -2.51 -15.84 3.41
C ASN A 233 -1.77 -16.48 4.60
N LEU A 234 -1.54 -17.78 4.57
CA LEU A 234 -0.93 -18.50 5.71
C LEU A 234 0.53 -18.11 5.99
N GLY A 235 1.24 -17.57 5.00
CA GLY A 235 2.59 -17.02 5.18
C GLY A 235 2.61 -15.56 5.60
N ALA A 236 1.65 -14.76 5.15
CA ALA A 236 1.61 -13.30 5.39
C ALA A 236 0.77 -12.90 6.61
N GLY A 237 -0.24 -13.69 6.96
CA GLY A 237 -1.32 -13.29 7.88
C GLY A 237 -2.44 -12.56 7.14
N TYR A 238 -3.28 -11.83 7.90
CA TYR A 238 -4.25 -10.90 7.32
C TYR A 238 -3.54 -9.61 6.88
N HIS A 239 -3.85 -9.13 5.68
CA HIS A 239 -3.19 -7.99 5.06
C HIS A 239 -4.12 -7.28 4.07
N TYR A 240 -3.95 -5.97 3.91
CA TYR A 240 -4.77 -5.15 3.01
C TYR A 240 -4.15 -5.01 1.63
N HIS A 241 -5.03 -5.02 0.62
CA HIS A 241 -4.74 -4.68 -0.79
C HIS A 241 -5.48 -3.42 -1.24
N ALA A 242 -6.45 -2.96 -0.47
CA ALA A 242 -7.20 -1.74 -0.70
C ALA A 242 -7.54 -1.03 0.62
N ALA A 243 -7.62 0.30 0.59
CA ALA A 243 -8.11 1.11 1.71
C ALA A 243 -9.57 1.50 1.48
N THR A 244 -10.50 0.82 2.17
CA THR A 244 -11.95 1.03 1.97
C THR A 244 -12.59 2.00 2.98
N GLY A 245 -11.80 2.51 3.93
CA GLY A 245 -12.24 3.47 4.96
C GLY A 245 -12.75 2.83 6.25
N LEU A 246 -12.62 1.50 6.41
CA LEU A 246 -13.02 0.77 7.63
C LEU A 246 -11.92 0.66 8.68
N SER A 247 -10.65 0.86 8.33
CA SER A 247 -9.56 0.83 9.30
C SER A 247 -9.54 2.10 10.16
N THR A 248 -8.91 1.98 11.33
CA THR A 248 -8.70 3.09 12.26
C THR A 248 -8.04 4.27 11.57
N LYS A 249 -8.59 5.46 11.84
CA LYS A 249 -8.14 6.70 11.22
C LYS A 249 -8.14 7.88 12.18
N ILE A 250 -7.27 8.84 11.90
CA ILE A 250 -7.16 10.11 12.62
C ILE A 250 -7.69 11.21 11.74
N ALA A 251 -8.89 11.71 12.08
CA ALA A 251 -9.52 12.82 11.39
C ALA A 251 -8.67 14.10 11.48
N GLN A 252 -8.68 14.90 10.41
CA GLN A 252 -7.97 16.17 10.35
C GLN A 252 -8.95 17.31 10.56
N ALA A 253 -8.61 18.25 11.46
CA ALA A 253 -9.52 19.30 11.91
C ALA A 253 -9.90 20.31 10.83
N ASP A 254 -9.11 20.42 9.77
CA ASP A 254 -9.26 21.36 8.66
C ASP A 254 -9.95 20.76 7.42
N GLY A 255 -10.52 19.55 7.54
CA GLY A 255 -11.24 18.88 6.46
C GLY A 255 -10.34 18.13 5.47
N HIS A 256 -9.05 18.04 5.75
CA HIS A 256 -8.14 17.16 5.02
C HIS A 256 -8.56 15.68 5.16
N ALA A 257 -8.09 14.82 4.25
CA ALA A 257 -8.27 13.36 4.35
C ALA A 257 -7.79 12.87 5.73
N ALA A 258 -8.42 11.84 6.28
CA ALA A 258 -7.97 11.27 7.54
C ALA A 258 -6.66 10.48 7.34
N MET A 259 -5.78 10.52 8.33
CA MET A 259 -4.57 9.69 8.34
C MET A 259 -4.95 8.27 8.75
N ILE A 260 -4.39 7.24 8.11
CA ILE A 260 -4.74 5.83 8.33
C ILE A 260 -3.53 4.94 8.69
N GLY A 261 -2.33 5.49 8.62
CA GLY A 261 -1.11 4.75 8.92
C GLY A 261 0.15 5.49 8.50
N TYR A 262 1.25 4.75 8.45
CA TYR A 262 2.56 5.24 8.00
C TYR A 262 3.10 4.38 6.87
N ALA A 263 3.70 4.99 5.86
CA ALA A 263 4.46 4.29 4.83
C ALA A 263 5.75 3.74 5.44
N MET A 264 6.41 2.80 4.74
CA MET A 264 7.65 2.18 5.26
C MET A 264 8.83 3.16 5.40
N ASP A 265 8.75 4.34 4.78
CA ASP A 265 9.71 5.44 4.94
C ASP A 265 9.34 6.43 6.07
N GLY A 266 8.22 6.17 6.77
CA GLY A 266 7.72 6.93 7.91
C GLY A 266 6.85 8.14 7.57
N PHE A 267 6.66 8.48 6.29
CA PHE A 267 5.68 9.52 5.94
C PHE A 267 4.25 9.03 6.17
N GLY A 268 3.35 9.94 6.49
CA GLY A 268 1.95 9.60 6.76
C GLY A 268 1.23 9.08 5.51
N LEU A 269 0.38 8.07 5.70
CA LEU A 269 -0.59 7.59 4.72
C LEU A 269 -1.97 8.13 5.07
N PHE A 270 -2.62 8.79 4.13
CA PHE A 270 -3.94 9.39 4.26
C PHE A 270 -4.95 8.72 3.33
N GLU A 271 -6.24 8.80 3.68
CA GLU A 271 -7.33 8.39 2.80
C GLU A 271 -7.25 9.12 1.45
N ARG A 272 -7.78 8.51 0.39
CA ARG A 272 -7.77 9.10 -0.97
C ARG A 272 -8.47 10.45 -1.02
N LEU A 273 -9.61 10.55 -0.33
CA LEU A 273 -10.51 11.68 -0.41
C LEU A 273 -10.39 12.55 0.83
N SER A 274 -10.53 13.85 0.65
CA SER A 274 -10.77 14.80 1.74
C SER A 274 -12.04 14.45 2.53
N ALA A 275 -12.24 15.10 3.66
CA ALA A 275 -13.49 14.95 4.43
C ALA A 275 -14.75 15.35 3.63
N SER A 276 -14.60 16.17 2.58
CA SER A 276 -15.67 16.55 1.65
C SER A 276 -15.85 15.60 0.46
N GLY A 277 -15.07 14.51 0.38
CA GLY A 277 -15.15 13.54 -0.71
C GLY A 277 -14.41 13.94 -1.99
N THR A 278 -13.47 14.90 -1.92
CA THR A 278 -12.71 15.40 -3.07
C THR A 278 -11.33 14.74 -3.14
N GLU A 279 -10.92 14.32 -4.35
CA GLU A 279 -9.54 13.85 -4.58
C GLU A 279 -8.61 15.03 -4.86
N TYR A 280 -7.39 14.94 -4.36
CA TYR A 280 -6.35 15.95 -4.50
C TYR A 280 -5.77 15.96 -5.90
N THR A 281 -5.63 17.16 -6.49
CA THR A 281 -5.19 17.33 -7.88
C THR A 281 -3.70 17.64 -8.02
N ASP A 282 -3.01 17.85 -6.91
CA ASP A 282 -1.61 18.29 -6.81
C ASP A 282 -0.67 17.16 -6.33
N LEU A 283 -1.15 15.91 -6.32
CA LEU A 283 -0.34 14.76 -5.96
C LEU A 283 0.79 14.51 -6.97
N ASP A 284 1.97 14.20 -6.46
CA ASP A 284 3.13 13.77 -7.24
C ASP A 284 2.93 12.36 -7.82
N ALA A 285 3.92 11.88 -8.58
CA ALA A 285 3.88 10.55 -9.20
C ALA A 285 3.80 9.38 -8.20
N ASN A 286 4.07 9.64 -6.92
CA ASN A 286 4.02 8.65 -5.83
C ASN A 286 2.73 8.76 -5.01
N ARG A 287 1.80 9.62 -5.44
CA ARG A 287 0.55 9.99 -4.75
C ARG A 287 0.76 10.80 -3.47
N GLY A 288 1.86 11.53 -3.36
CA GLY A 288 2.10 12.41 -2.22
C GLY A 288 2.23 13.87 -2.60
N HIS A 289 2.10 14.75 -1.62
CA HIS A 289 2.36 16.18 -1.77
C HIS A 289 2.86 16.76 -0.45
N TYR A 290 3.18 18.04 -0.43
CA TYR A 290 3.69 18.74 0.73
C TYR A 290 2.74 19.87 1.14
N ASP A 291 2.48 20.00 2.44
CA ASP A 291 1.95 21.22 3.02
C ASP A 291 2.66 21.58 4.34
N ALA A 292 2.51 22.83 4.80
CA ALA A 292 3.23 23.34 5.96
C ALA A 292 2.81 22.70 7.30
N THR A 293 1.62 22.09 7.38
CA THR A 293 1.06 21.44 8.56
C THR A 293 1.48 19.98 8.68
N ARG A 294 1.51 19.25 7.57
CA ARG A 294 1.73 17.79 7.51
C ARG A 294 3.10 17.40 6.96
N GLY A 295 3.83 18.37 6.42
CA GLY A 295 5.01 18.07 5.63
C GLY A 295 4.65 17.25 4.39
N TYR A 296 5.62 16.49 3.87
CA TYR A 296 5.35 15.54 2.80
C TYR A 296 4.53 14.35 3.34
N HIS A 297 3.47 13.97 2.65
CA HIS A 297 2.63 12.84 3.00
C HIS A 297 1.93 12.26 1.77
N TYR A 298 1.43 11.02 1.87
CA TYR A 298 0.78 10.33 0.77
C TYR A 298 -0.73 10.23 0.94
N HIS A 299 -1.44 10.13 -0.18
CA HIS A 299 -2.83 9.74 -0.27
C HIS A 299 -2.95 8.39 -0.97
N VAL A 300 -3.61 7.44 -0.31
CA VAL A 300 -3.80 6.11 -0.88
C VAL A 300 -4.64 6.14 -2.16
N ASP A 301 -4.42 5.17 -3.03
CA ASP A 301 -5.15 5.02 -4.28
C ASP A 301 -6.61 4.62 -4.07
N LYS A 302 -7.41 4.69 -5.13
CA LYS A 302 -8.77 4.15 -5.09
C LYS A 302 -8.70 2.63 -4.87
N PRO A 303 -9.61 2.04 -4.07
CA PRO A 303 -9.61 0.61 -3.78
C PRO A 303 -9.44 -0.30 -5.01
N GLY A 304 -10.22 -0.06 -6.07
CA GLY A 304 -10.17 -0.85 -7.31
C GLY A 304 -8.85 -0.80 -8.07
N SER A 305 -7.92 0.10 -7.74
CA SER A 305 -6.58 0.16 -8.33
C SER A 305 -5.68 -0.98 -7.87
N ASN A 306 -6.06 -1.74 -6.83
CA ASN A 306 -5.22 -2.79 -6.22
C ASN A 306 -3.83 -2.22 -5.84
N ASN A 307 -3.83 -1.02 -5.24
CA ASN A 307 -2.64 -0.23 -4.96
C ASN A 307 -2.91 0.73 -3.79
N PHE A 308 -1.83 1.15 -3.11
CA PHE A 308 -1.89 2.23 -2.12
C PHE A 308 -1.09 3.44 -2.60
N ILE A 309 0.20 3.26 -2.87
CA ILE A 309 1.13 4.30 -3.33
C ILE A 309 2.12 3.67 -4.32
N ASN A 310 2.70 4.50 -5.20
CA ASN A 310 3.48 3.98 -6.33
C ASN A 310 4.95 3.70 -5.99
N LYS A 311 5.56 4.51 -5.10
CA LYS A 311 6.95 4.38 -4.62
C LYS A 311 7.10 5.01 -3.23
N LEU A 312 8.22 4.75 -2.57
CA LEU A 312 8.63 5.47 -1.37
C LEU A 312 9.47 6.69 -1.73
N ALA A 313 8.93 7.87 -1.50
CA ALA A 313 9.57 9.16 -1.67
C ALA A 313 10.64 9.44 -0.60
N GLY A 314 10.68 8.67 0.50
CA GLY A 314 11.67 8.75 1.56
C GLY A 314 12.56 7.52 1.71
N ALA A 315 13.57 7.64 2.58
CA ALA A 315 14.45 6.55 2.95
C ALA A 315 13.74 5.60 3.93
N TYR A 316 13.74 4.30 3.63
CA TYR A 316 13.14 3.27 4.48
C TYR A 316 14.21 2.56 5.32
N ALA A 317 13.81 1.96 6.44
CA ALA A 317 14.71 1.17 7.27
C ALA A 317 15.03 -0.18 6.58
N GLN A 318 16.32 -0.46 6.35
CA GLN A 318 16.77 -1.81 5.93
C GLN A 318 16.71 -2.76 7.11
#